data_AF-A0A164UYI8-F1
#
_entry.id   AF-A0A164UYI8-F1
#
_cell.length_a   1.000
_cell.length_b   1.000
_cell.length_c   1.000
_cell.angle_alpha   90.00
_cell.angle_beta   90.00
_cell.angle_gamma   90.00
#
_symmetry.space_group_name_H-M   'P 1'
#
loop_
_entity.id
_entity.type
_entity.pdbx_description
1 polymer ?
#
loop_
_entity_poly.entity_id
_entity_poly.type
_entity_poly.pdbx_seq_one_letter_code
_entity_poly.pdbx_strand_id
1 'polypeptide(L)'
;MYLQYTRGKPIRVALYTDEAKKHAPKIKSYWSQFLTKNIQRIETLDIVIIPSADTMRLGEVLKLAAPRLQSLHLQVGDEVKTVTSIFNIAPELRKAQICSPYYYHLETFAALQDLALVITPTTHDPRRLFEALLLMKNLTTLHLLGTGNCTLRHDWELEDENLQEITIPTLKSLSISAMAAREAKFYSEHITSPDLEHLEVIPRAIDFDL
;
A
#
# COMPACT_ATOMS: atom_id res chain seq x y z
N MET A 1 17.45 -7.47 -9.09
CA MET A 1 17.79 -6.43 -8.07
C MET A 1 18.57 -5.31 -8.72
N TYR A 2 17.95 -4.14 -8.88
CA TYR A 2 18.61 -2.92 -9.33
C TYR A 2 18.82 -2.01 -8.13
N LEU A 3 20.07 -1.91 -7.66
CA LEU A 3 20.47 -0.96 -6.64
C LEU A 3 20.98 0.31 -7.35
N GLN A 4 20.15 1.35 -7.43
CA GLN A 4 20.62 2.64 -7.89
C GLN A 4 21.25 3.39 -6.71
N TYR A 5 22.54 3.12 -6.49
CA TYR A 5 23.31 3.77 -5.44
C TYR A 5 24.02 5.02 -5.98
N THR A 6 23.57 6.20 -5.60
CA THR A 6 24.31 7.45 -5.82
C THR A 6 25.01 7.87 -4.53
N ARG A 7 26.35 7.89 -4.52
CA ARG A 7 27.15 8.41 -3.39
C ARG A 7 26.72 9.85 -3.05
N GLY A 8 26.50 10.12 -1.77
CA GLY A 8 26.13 11.45 -1.26
C GLY A 8 24.66 11.84 -1.45
N LYS A 9 23.83 10.96 -2.03
CA LYS A 9 22.39 11.19 -2.21
C LYS A 9 21.57 10.16 -1.43
N PRO A 10 20.28 10.44 -1.17
CA PRO A 10 19.37 9.50 -0.53
C PRO A 10 19.31 8.17 -1.29
N ILE A 11 19.19 7.05 -0.55
CA ILE A 11 19.21 5.72 -1.15
C ILE A 11 17.82 5.41 -1.70
N ARG A 12 17.76 5.03 -2.98
CA ARG A 12 16.56 4.51 -3.64
C ARG A 12 16.75 3.03 -3.92
N VAL A 13 15.79 2.21 -3.51
CA VAL A 13 15.89 0.75 -3.59
C VAL A 13 14.68 0.21 -4.32
N ALA A 14 14.92 -0.66 -5.31
CA ALA A 14 13.88 -1.45 -5.97
C ALA A 14 14.20 -2.94 -5.81
N LEU A 15 13.29 -3.67 -5.15
CA LEU A 15 13.49 -5.07 -4.79
C LEU A 15 12.32 -5.94 -5.24
N TYR A 16 12.56 -6.73 -6.30
CA TYR A 16 11.57 -7.64 -6.87
C TYR A 16 11.95 -9.09 -6.55
N THR A 17 11.16 -9.74 -5.69
CA THR A 17 11.47 -11.11 -5.22
C THR A 17 11.04 -12.22 -6.18
N ASP A 18 10.27 -11.90 -7.21
CA ASP A 18 9.92 -12.78 -8.32
C ASP A 18 11.13 -13.12 -9.19
N GLU A 19 12.00 -12.13 -9.44
CA GLU A 19 13.30 -12.33 -10.07
C GLU A 19 14.20 -13.28 -9.24
N ALA A 20 13.98 -13.36 -7.93
CA ALA A 20 14.75 -14.23 -7.02
C ALA A 20 14.58 -15.72 -7.34
N LYS A 21 13.49 -16.14 -7.98
CA LYS A 21 13.30 -17.56 -8.35
C LYS A 21 14.45 -18.07 -9.23
N LYS A 22 15.10 -17.19 -9.99
CA LYS A 22 16.25 -17.50 -10.87
C LYS A 22 17.62 -17.39 -10.17
N HIS A 23 17.67 -16.94 -8.93
CA HIS A 23 18.93 -16.64 -8.23
C HIS A 23 19.23 -17.60 -7.07
N ALA A 24 20.53 -17.84 -6.84
CA ALA A 24 21.00 -18.73 -5.78
C ALA A 24 20.56 -18.26 -4.38
N PRO A 25 20.31 -19.17 -3.42
CA PRO A 25 19.84 -18.84 -2.06
C PRO A 25 20.68 -17.78 -1.32
N LYS A 26 21.99 -17.72 -1.57
CA LYS A 26 22.90 -16.72 -0.98
C LYS A 26 22.53 -15.29 -1.37
N ILE A 27 22.06 -15.08 -2.60
CA ILE A 27 21.61 -13.76 -3.09
C ILE A 27 20.30 -13.35 -2.40
N LYS A 28 19.45 -14.32 -2.04
CA LYS A 28 18.20 -14.04 -1.32
C LYS A 28 18.47 -13.50 0.08
N SER A 29 19.35 -14.15 0.85
CA SER A 29 19.74 -13.64 2.19
C SER A 29 20.42 -12.27 2.18
N TYR A 30 20.97 -11.84 1.03
CA TYR A 30 21.60 -10.54 0.91
C TYR A 30 20.58 -9.40 0.99
N TRP A 31 19.33 -9.65 0.60
CA TRP A 31 18.27 -8.63 0.55
C TRP A 31 17.81 -8.19 1.91
N SER A 32 17.40 -9.14 2.76
CA SER A 32 17.04 -8.83 4.13
C SER A 32 18.22 -8.16 4.84
N GLN A 33 19.45 -8.67 4.69
CA GLN A 33 20.65 -8.10 5.30
C GLN A 33 20.95 -6.67 4.84
N PHE A 34 20.82 -6.40 3.53
CA PHE A 34 21.02 -5.07 2.98
C PHE A 34 20.00 -4.09 3.56
N LEU A 35 18.72 -4.46 3.56
CA LEU A 35 17.66 -3.64 4.12
C LEU A 35 17.86 -3.43 5.62
N THR A 36 18.18 -4.48 6.41
CA THR A 36 18.48 -4.34 7.85
C THR A 36 19.55 -3.28 8.11
N LYS A 37 20.61 -3.26 7.29
CA LYS A 37 21.74 -2.32 7.47
C LYS A 37 21.46 -0.91 6.98
N ASN A 38 20.54 -0.74 6.04
CA ASN A 38 20.39 0.52 5.32
C ASN A 38 19.01 1.17 5.47
N ILE A 39 18.00 0.51 6.04
CA ILE A 39 16.61 0.98 6.08
C ILE A 39 16.47 2.40 6.64
N GLN A 40 17.28 2.75 7.65
CA GLN A 40 17.28 4.08 8.25
C GLN A 40 17.78 5.21 7.33
N ARG A 41 18.38 4.87 6.19
CA ARG A 41 18.95 5.78 5.20
C ARG A 41 18.19 5.77 3.88
N ILE A 42 17.20 4.89 3.73
CA ILE A 42 16.40 4.75 2.52
C ILE A 42 15.35 5.86 2.50
N GLU A 43 15.28 6.59 1.39
CA GLU A 43 14.26 7.62 1.14
C GLU A 43 13.13 7.09 0.26
N THR A 44 13.46 6.22 -0.68
CA THR A 44 12.48 5.58 -1.56
C THR A 44 12.68 4.07 -1.54
N LEU A 45 11.62 3.35 -1.20
CA LEU A 45 11.59 1.89 -1.22
C LEU A 45 10.48 1.42 -2.14
N ASP A 46 10.86 0.75 -3.21
CA ASP A 46 9.99 -0.08 -4.03
C ASP A 46 10.31 -1.55 -3.74
N ILE A 47 9.32 -2.31 -3.29
CA ILE A 47 9.49 -3.69 -2.89
C ILE A 47 8.29 -4.54 -3.28
N VAL A 48 8.55 -5.63 -3.98
CA VAL A 48 7.59 -6.67 -4.35
C VAL A 48 7.99 -7.97 -3.67
N ILE A 49 7.17 -8.42 -2.72
CA ILE A 49 7.36 -9.61 -1.90
C ILE A 49 6.39 -10.69 -2.36
N ILE A 50 6.94 -11.75 -2.95
CA ILE A 50 6.24 -12.99 -3.25
C ILE A 50 6.74 -14.11 -2.31
N PRO A 51 6.03 -15.24 -2.22
CA PRO A 51 6.43 -16.35 -1.37
C PRO A 51 7.83 -16.88 -1.70
N SER A 52 8.73 -16.84 -0.73
CA SER A 52 10.11 -17.28 -0.86
C SER A 52 10.72 -17.65 0.49
N ALA A 53 11.89 -18.30 0.49
CA ALA A 53 12.61 -18.66 1.70
C ALA A 53 13.08 -17.45 2.55
N ASP A 54 13.15 -16.24 1.98
CA ASP A 54 13.61 -15.02 2.69
C ASP A 54 12.44 -14.12 3.15
N THR A 55 11.22 -14.46 2.78
CA THR A 55 10.01 -13.65 3.02
C THR A 55 9.76 -13.37 4.51
N MET A 56 10.07 -14.33 5.39
CA MET A 56 10.00 -14.12 6.84
C MET A 56 10.97 -13.04 7.32
N ARG A 57 12.22 -13.07 6.84
CA ARG A 57 13.23 -12.07 7.22
C ARG A 57 12.90 -10.70 6.66
N LEU A 58 12.40 -10.63 5.43
CA LEU A 58 11.92 -9.38 4.85
C LEU A 58 10.77 -8.79 5.68
N GLY A 59 9.84 -9.62 6.15
CA GLY A 59 8.79 -9.20 7.08
C GLY A 59 9.34 -8.57 8.36
N GLU A 60 10.33 -9.20 9.01
CA GLU A 60 10.97 -8.63 10.20
C GLU A 60 11.70 -7.31 9.92
N VAL A 61 12.36 -7.19 8.76
CA VAL A 61 13.05 -5.96 8.39
C VAL A 61 12.09 -4.81 8.13
N LEU A 62 10.92 -5.10 7.55
CA LEU A 62 9.88 -4.11 7.36
C LEU A 62 9.31 -3.59 8.68
N LYS A 63 9.49 -4.26 9.82
CA LYS A 63 9.09 -3.73 11.14
C LYS A 63 10.05 -2.66 11.67
N LEU A 64 11.26 -2.57 11.13
CA LEU A 64 12.27 -1.62 11.63
C LEU A 64 11.85 -0.17 11.38
N ALA A 65 12.45 0.74 12.15
CA ALA A 65 12.28 2.17 11.94
C ALA A 65 12.87 2.61 10.58
N ALA A 66 12.10 3.41 9.84
CA ALA A 66 12.49 3.99 8.55
C ALA A 66 12.39 5.53 8.61
N PRO A 67 13.20 6.20 9.46
CA PRO A 67 13.05 7.62 9.78
C PRO A 67 13.14 8.59 8.59
N ARG A 68 13.81 8.19 7.50
CA ARG A 68 14.04 9.02 6.30
C ARG A 68 13.19 8.60 5.11
N LEU A 69 12.35 7.58 5.26
CA LEU A 69 11.56 7.05 4.15
C LEU A 69 10.47 8.06 3.81
N GLN A 70 10.48 8.53 2.56
CA GLN A 70 9.53 9.50 2.02
C GLN A 70 8.54 8.89 1.04
N SER A 71 8.95 7.82 0.34
CA SER A 71 8.12 7.13 -0.65
C SER A 71 8.22 5.62 -0.50
N LEU A 72 7.08 4.95 -0.40
CA LEU A 72 6.94 3.50 -0.34
C LEU A 72 6.09 3.02 -1.51
N HIS A 73 6.59 2.02 -2.24
CA HIS A 73 5.79 1.15 -3.08
C HIS A 73 5.96 -0.28 -2.55
N LEU A 74 4.88 -0.88 -2.06
CA LEU A 74 4.87 -2.20 -1.47
C LEU A 74 3.83 -3.07 -2.18
N GLN A 75 4.29 -4.16 -2.77
CA GLN A 75 3.42 -5.23 -3.26
C GLN A 75 3.71 -6.52 -2.50
N VAL A 76 2.69 -7.15 -1.96
CA VAL A 76 2.77 -8.41 -1.20
C VAL A 76 1.83 -9.41 -1.85
N GLY A 77 2.35 -10.57 -2.24
CA GLY A 77 1.54 -11.65 -2.82
C GLY A 77 0.63 -12.31 -1.79
N ASP A 78 -0.48 -12.90 -2.25
CA ASP A 78 -1.55 -13.49 -1.40
C ASP A 78 -1.05 -14.50 -0.36
N GLU A 79 -0.03 -15.29 -0.71
CA GLU A 79 0.45 -16.37 0.17
C GLU A 79 1.47 -15.90 1.23
N VAL A 80 1.81 -14.60 1.27
CA VAL A 80 2.87 -14.04 2.12
C VAL A 80 2.36 -13.65 3.51
N LYS A 81 2.11 -14.64 4.37
CA LYS A 81 1.52 -14.42 5.71
C LYS A 81 2.42 -13.71 6.74
N THR A 82 3.69 -13.48 6.44
CA THR A 82 4.66 -12.99 7.42
C THR A 82 4.84 -11.47 7.44
N VAL A 83 4.29 -10.75 6.47
CA VAL A 83 4.39 -9.28 6.38
C VAL A 83 3.10 -8.67 6.93
N THR A 84 2.97 -8.70 8.26
CA THR A 84 1.77 -8.27 8.99
C THR A 84 1.80 -6.82 9.46
N SER A 85 2.96 -6.16 9.41
CA SER A 85 3.11 -4.74 9.71
C SER A 85 4.22 -4.13 8.86
N ILE A 86 4.13 -2.82 8.66
CA ILE A 86 5.14 -2.01 7.97
C ILE A 86 5.54 -0.86 8.87
N PHE A 87 6.85 -0.70 9.04
CA PHE A 87 7.62 0.28 9.80
C PHE A 87 7.02 0.69 11.14
N ASN A 88 7.69 0.40 12.25
CA ASN A 88 7.27 0.93 13.55
C ASN A 88 7.21 2.46 13.59
N ILE A 89 8.04 3.14 12.78
CA ILE A 89 8.04 4.60 12.64
C ILE A 89 8.61 5.00 11.28
N ALA A 90 7.87 5.85 10.55
CA ALA A 90 8.31 6.48 9.30
C ALA A 90 7.74 7.91 9.22
N PRO A 91 8.33 8.86 9.97
CA PRO A 91 7.75 10.19 10.18
C PRO A 91 7.84 11.10 8.95
N GLU A 92 8.72 10.77 8.01
CA GLU A 92 8.89 11.51 6.75
C GLU A 92 8.09 10.89 5.59
N LEU A 93 7.31 9.83 5.82
CA LEU A 93 6.61 9.11 4.75
C LEU A 93 5.47 9.97 4.21
N ARG A 94 5.62 10.43 2.96
CA ARG A 94 4.65 11.30 2.27
C ARG A 94 3.85 10.56 1.21
N LYS A 95 4.44 9.55 0.58
CA LYS A 95 3.81 8.78 -0.49
C LYS A 95 3.83 7.30 -0.17
N ALA A 96 2.69 6.63 -0.25
CA ALA A 96 2.60 5.19 -0.10
C ALA A 96 1.68 4.59 -1.16
N GLN A 97 2.18 3.58 -1.87
CA GLN A 97 1.37 2.69 -2.70
C GLN A 97 1.49 1.29 -2.12
N ILE A 98 0.36 0.72 -1.67
CA ILE A 98 0.33 -0.56 -0.98
C ILE A 98 -0.67 -1.47 -1.68
N CYS A 99 -0.16 -2.53 -2.28
CA CYS A 99 -0.92 -3.68 -2.77
C CYS A 99 -0.59 -4.87 -1.88
N SER A 100 -1.42 -5.16 -0.89
CA SER A 100 -1.18 -6.25 0.07
C SER A 100 -2.50 -6.91 0.44
N PRO A 101 -2.54 -8.22 0.73
CA PRO A 101 -3.69 -8.91 1.30
C PRO A 101 -3.79 -8.71 2.83
N TYR A 102 -2.98 -7.84 3.44
CA TYR A 102 -3.09 -7.46 4.86
C TYR A 102 -3.37 -5.97 5.09
N TYR A 103 -4.15 -5.68 6.13
CA TYR A 103 -4.27 -4.35 6.70
C TYR A 103 -2.96 -3.92 7.36
N TYR A 104 -2.59 -2.66 7.19
CA TYR A 104 -1.49 -2.04 7.93
C TYR A 104 -2.01 -0.83 8.73
N HIS A 105 -1.37 -0.55 9.87
CA HIS A 105 -1.69 0.59 10.73
C HIS A 105 -1.22 1.92 10.10
N LEU A 106 -1.88 2.34 9.02
CA LEU A 106 -1.52 3.52 8.25
C LEU A 106 -1.70 4.82 9.03
N GLU A 107 -2.54 4.81 10.07
CA GLU A 107 -2.75 5.93 11.00
C GLU A 107 -1.46 6.38 11.70
N THR A 108 -0.42 5.53 11.72
CA THR A 108 0.89 5.85 12.29
C THR A 108 1.73 6.79 11.41
N PHE A 109 1.37 6.98 10.14
CA PHE A 109 2.12 7.80 9.18
C PHE A 109 1.52 9.20 9.04
N ALA A 110 1.71 10.02 10.07
CA ALA A 110 1.09 11.35 10.16
C ALA A 110 1.47 12.33 9.02
N ALA A 111 2.61 12.12 8.34
CA ALA A 111 3.08 12.97 7.24
C ALA A 111 2.56 12.56 5.86
N LEU A 112 1.73 11.51 5.78
CA LEU A 112 1.26 10.95 4.52
C LEU A 112 0.36 11.94 3.77
N GLN A 113 0.67 12.15 2.49
CA GLN A 113 0.00 13.09 1.58
C GLN A 113 -0.66 12.36 0.41
N ASP A 114 0.04 11.38 -0.15
CA ASP A 114 -0.44 10.57 -1.27
C ASP A 114 -0.52 9.10 -0.85
N LEU A 115 -1.73 8.54 -0.94
CA LEU A 115 -1.98 7.15 -0.57
C LEU A 115 -2.69 6.43 -1.71
N ALA A 116 -2.11 5.32 -2.18
CA ALA A 116 -2.75 4.37 -3.06
C ALA A 116 -2.88 3.02 -2.34
N LEU A 117 -4.11 2.54 -2.18
CA LEU A 117 -4.43 1.28 -1.51
C LEU A 117 -5.21 0.36 -2.41
N VAL A 118 -4.83 -0.91 -2.39
CA VAL A 118 -5.64 -1.97 -2.96
C VAL A 118 -6.62 -2.47 -1.93
N ILE A 119 -7.91 -2.33 -2.23
CA ILE A 119 -8.99 -2.79 -1.39
C ILE A 119 -9.28 -4.26 -1.71
N THR A 120 -9.22 -5.12 -0.70
CA THR A 120 -9.62 -6.52 -0.78
C THR A 120 -10.59 -6.86 0.35
N PRO A 121 -11.40 -7.93 0.19
CA PRO A 121 -12.31 -8.39 1.25
C PRO A 121 -11.63 -8.75 2.57
N THR A 122 -10.36 -9.15 2.54
CA THR A 122 -9.63 -9.56 3.75
C THR A 122 -8.85 -8.42 4.42
N THR A 123 -8.63 -7.32 3.71
CA THR A 123 -7.67 -6.27 4.11
C THR A 123 -8.32 -5.05 4.71
N HIS A 124 -9.48 -4.67 4.22
CA HIS A 124 -10.02 -3.35 4.53
C HIS A 124 -11.49 -3.49 4.88
N ASP A 125 -11.75 -3.94 6.11
CA ASP A 125 -12.97 -3.56 6.82
C ASP A 125 -13.14 -2.04 6.63
N PRO A 126 -14.21 -1.57 5.95
CA PRO A 126 -14.34 -0.17 5.59
C PRO A 126 -14.35 0.72 6.83
N ARG A 127 -14.83 0.22 7.97
CA ARG A 127 -14.80 0.95 9.25
C ARG A 127 -13.39 1.31 9.66
N ARG A 128 -12.48 0.32 9.65
CA ARG A 128 -11.07 0.53 10.01
C ARG A 128 -10.35 1.45 9.04
N LEU A 129 -10.62 1.29 7.75
CA LEU A 129 -10.06 2.19 6.74
C LEU A 129 -10.52 3.63 6.99
N PHE A 130 -11.82 3.84 7.24
CA PHE A 130 -12.38 5.17 7.48
C PHE A 130 -11.83 5.80 8.76
N GLU A 131 -11.72 5.03 9.85
CA GLU A 131 -11.07 5.46 11.08
C GLU A 131 -9.62 5.90 10.83
N ALA A 132 -8.85 5.13 10.05
CA ALA A 132 -7.48 5.49 9.72
C ALA A 132 -7.39 6.75 8.86
N LEU A 133 -8.25 6.88 7.84
CA LEU A 133 -8.29 8.05 6.95
C LEU A 133 -8.61 9.34 7.72
N LEU A 134 -9.51 9.30 8.71
CA LEU A 134 -9.84 10.44 9.57
C LEU A 134 -8.64 10.94 10.40
N LEU A 135 -7.67 10.07 10.68
CA LEU A 135 -6.45 10.42 11.42
C LEU A 135 -5.35 11.01 10.51
N MET A 136 -5.46 10.85 9.19
CA MET A 136 -4.47 11.33 8.21
C MET A 136 -4.69 12.79 7.84
N LYS A 137 -4.35 13.70 8.75
CA LYS A 137 -4.60 15.14 8.60
C LYS A 137 -3.93 15.80 7.39
N ASN A 138 -2.90 15.20 6.83
CA ASN A 138 -2.15 15.74 5.68
C ASN A 138 -2.50 15.08 4.34
N LEU A 139 -3.47 14.16 4.31
CA LEU A 139 -3.81 13.40 3.13
C LEU A 139 -4.48 14.29 2.07
N THR A 140 -3.79 14.51 0.94
CA THR A 140 -4.27 15.31 -0.18
C THR A 140 -4.75 14.48 -1.35
N THR A 141 -4.21 13.27 -1.51
CA THR A 141 -4.50 12.38 -2.64
C THR A 141 -4.79 10.98 -2.15
N LEU A 142 -5.96 10.44 -2.51
CA LEU A 142 -6.36 9.07 -2.21
C LEU A 142 -6.72 8.32 -3.48
N HIS A 143 -6.05 7.20 -3.72
CA HIS A 143 -6.37 6.26 -4.77
C HIS A 143 -6.81 4.93 -4.15
N LEU A 144 -8.05 4.56 -4.36
CA LEU A 144 -8.59 3.26 -4.00
C LEU A 144 -8.62 2.38 -5.24
N LEU A 145 -7.92 1.25 -5.19
CA LEU A 145 -7.75 0.31 -6.29
C LEU A 145 -8.48 -0.99 -5.95
N GLY A 146 -9.30 -1.51 -6.85
CA GLY A 146 -9.81 -2.86 -6.71
C GLY A 146 -8.75 -3.91 -7.04
N THR A 147 -9.10 -5.17 -6.79
CA THR A 147 -8.22 -6.33 -6.96
C THR A 147 -7.79 -6.58 -8.41
N GLY A 148 -8.52 -6.05 -9.41
CA GLY A 148 -8.26 -6.30 -10.84
C GLY A 148 -6.86 -5.90 -11.34
N ASN A 149 -6.21 -4.94 -10.68
CA ASN A 149 -4.86 -4.48 -11.04
C ASN A 149 -3.74 -5.18 -10.25
N CYS A 150 -4.09 -6.05 -9.31
CA CYS A 150 -3.15 -6.79 -8.49
C CYS A 150 -3.32 -8.30 -8.68
N THR A 151 -2.32 -9.07 -8.25
CA THR A 151 -2.39 -10.54 -8.33
C THR A 151 -3.45 -11.16 -7.42
N LEU A 152 -4.06 -10.35 -6.54
CA LEU A 152 -5.05 -10.76 -5.56
C LEU A 152 -6.39 -11.00 -6.27
N ARG A 153 -7.01 -12.18 -6.12
CA ARG A 153 -8.30 -12.52 -6.76
C ARG A 153 -9.35 -12.91 -5.73
N HIS A 154 -10.24 -11.99 -5.37
CA HIS A 154 -11.38 -12.27 -4.50
C HIS A 154 -12.56 -11.38 -4.86
N ASP A 155 -13.76 -11.96 -4.94
CA ASP A 155 -15.02 -11.24 -5.05
C ASP A 155 -15.58 -11.00 -3.63
N TRP A 156 -16.13 -9.81 -3.40
CA TRP A 156 -16.58 -9.28 -2.12
C TRP A 156 -18.09 -8.99 -2.18
N GLU A 157 -18.82 -9.17 -1.08
CA GLU A 157 -20.15 -8.57 -0.86
C GLU A 157 -20.13 -7.59 0.33
N LEU A 158 -20.57 -6.33 0.11
CA LEU A 158 -20.63 -5.28 1.14
C LEU A 158 -21.80 -5.60 2.07
N GLU A 159 -21.52 -6.09 3.27
CA GLU A 159 -22.54 -6.52 4.24
C GLU A 159 -23.08 -5.39 5.15
N ASP A 160 -22.46 -4.20 5.17
CA ASP A 160 -22.78 -3.18 6.18
C ASP A 160 -23.22 -1.84 5.56
N GLU A 161 -24.54 -1.63 5.51
CA GLU A 161 -25.19 -0.39 5.02
C GLU A 161 -25.18 0.76 6.04
N ASN A 162 -24.67 0.53 7.26
CA ASN A 162 -24.70 1.51 8.37
C ASN A 162 -23.36 2.26 8.58
N LEU A 163 -22.48 2.29 7.58
CA LEU A 163 -21.26 3.08 7.68
C LEU A 163 -21.59 4.58 7.57
N GLN A 164 -21.04 5.37 8.49
CA GLN A 164 -21.17 6.81 8.44
C GLN A 164 -20.27 7.38 7.34
N GLU A 165 -20.77 8.42 6.68
CA GLU A 165 -19.94 9.25 5.81
C GLU A 165 -18.79 9.86 6.62
N ILE A 166 -17.61 9.89 6.00
CA ILE A 166 -16.43 10.57 6.53
C ILE A 166 -16.11 11.79 5.69
N THR A 167 -15.63 12.83 6.35
CA THR A 167 -15.10 14.03 5.70
C THR A 167 -13.60 14.12 5.95
N ILE A 168 -12.81 14.19 4.88
CA ILE A 168 -11.35 14.36 4.93
C ILE A 168 -11.03 15.78 4.44
N PRO A 169 -10.86 16.78 5.35
CA PRO A 169 -10.84 18.19 4.96
C PRO A 169 -9.71 18.58 4.00
N THR A 170 -8.58 17.86 4.04
CA THR A 170 -7.39 18.18 3.23
C THR A 170 -7.34 17.44 1.89
N LEU A 171 -8.31 16.55 1.64
CA LEU A 171 -8.32 15.73 0.42
C LEU A 171 -8.73 16.58 -0.79
N LYS A 172 -7.84 16.65 -1.78
CA LYS A 172 -8.05 17.38 -3.04
C LYS A 172 -8.35 16.45 -4.21
N SER A 173 -7.87 15.20 -4.15
CA SER A 173 -8.02 14.24 -5.23
C SER A 173 -8.45 12.88 -4.68
N LEU A 174 -9.55 12.37 -5.20
CA LEU A 174 -10.06 11.02 -4.95
C LEU A 174 -10.16 10.27 -6.27
N SER A 175 -9.50 9.13 -6.37
CA SER A 175 -9.63 8.22 -7.51
C SER A 175 -10.03 6.83 -7.01
N ILE A 176 -11.05 6.25 -7.61
CA ILE A 176 -11.56 4.92 -7.30
C ILE A 176 -11.56 4.14 -8.60
N SER A 177 -10.73 3.10 -8.71
CA SER A 177 -10.56 2.39 -9.97
C SER A 177 -10.47 0.87 -9.81
N ALA A 178 -10.82 0.14 -10.87
CA ALA A 178 -10.73 -1.33 -10.95
C ALA A 178 -11.54 -2.10 -9.89
N MET A 179 -12.55 -1.46 -9.29
CA MET A 179 -13.49 -2.06 -8.32
C MET A 179 -14.80 -2.47 -8.98
N ALA A 180 -15.57 -3.36 -8.35
CA ALA A 180 -16.95 -3.59 -8.77
C ALA A 180 -17.77 -2.29 -8.62
N ALA A 181 -18.78 -2.09 -9.48
CA ALA A 181 -19.56 -0.86 -9.49
C ALA A 181 -20.23 -0.54 -8.13
N ARG A 182 -20.70 -1.57 -7.41
CA ARG A 182 -21.28 -1.42 -6.07
C ARG A 182 -20.27 -0.92 -5.04
N GLU A 183 -19.04 -1.45 -5.07
CA GLU A 183 -17.95 -1.04 -4.17
C GLU A 183 -17.48 0.38 -4.48
N ALA A 184 -17.30 0.67 -5.77
CA ALA A 184 -16.89 2.00 -6.21
C ALA A 184 -17.90 3.07 -5.77
N LYS A 185 -19.20 2.76 -5.95
CA LYS A 185 -20.30 3.60 -5.49
C LYS A 185 -20.25 3.79 -3.97
N PHE A 186 -20.11 2.71 -3.21
CA PHE A 186 -20.02 2.74 -1.76
C PHE A 186 -18.92 3.72 -1.27
N TYR A 187 -17.69 3.60 -1.76
CA TYR A 187 -16.61 4.50 -1.35
C TYR A 187 -16.84 5.94 -1.80
N SER A 188 -17.40 6.15 -3.01
CA SER A 188 -17.68 7.50 -3.52
C SER A 188 -18.78 8.23 -2.73
N GLU A 189 -19.74 7.51 -2.16
CA GLU A 189 -20.82 8.09 -1.34
C GLU A 189 -20.36 8.38 0.10
N HIS A 190 -19.42 7.58 0.63
CA HIS A 190 -19.01 7.70 2.03
C HIS A 190 -17.75 8.54 2.26
N ILE A 191 -16.97 8.86 1.22
CA ILE A 191 -15.78 9.70 1.34
C ILE A 191 -16.05 11.07 0.74
N THR A 192 -16.08 12.09 1.59
CA THR A 192 -16.34 13.48 1.19
C THR A 192 -15.16 14.39 1.54
N SER A 193 -15.04 15.49 0.81
CA SER A 193 -14.12 16.59 1.14
C SER A 193 -14.68 17.92 0.64
N PRO A 194 -14.63 18.99 1.45
CA PRO A 194 -15.05 20.32 1.01
C PRO A 194 -14.13 20.90 -0.08
N ASP A 195 -12.86 20.48 -0.11
CA ASP A 195 -11.83 21.00 -1.01
C ASP A 195 -11.50 20.01 -2.15
N LEU A 196 -12.44 19.12 -2.50
CA LEU A 196 -12.23 18.14 -3.56
C LEU A 196 -12.17 18.83 -4.93
N GLU A 197 -10.98 18.81 -5.55
CA GLU A 197 -10.71 19.40 -6.86
C GLU A 197 -10.84 18.35 -7.98
N HIS A 198 -10.56 17.07 -7.67
CA HIS A 198 -10.56 15.98 -8.63
C HIS A 198 -11.26 14.73 -8.07
N LEU A 199 -12.25 14.24 -8.81
CA LEU A 199 -12.93 12.98 -8.56
C LEU A 199 -12.88 12.13 -9.82
N GLU A 200 -12.33 10.93 -9.69
CA GLU A 200 -12.27 9.95 -10.76
C GLU A 200 -12.85 8.62 -10.26
N VAL A 201 -13.84 8.08 -10.97
CA VAL A 201 -14.42 6.76 -10.66
C VAL A 201 -14.42 5.94 -11.94
N ILE A 202 -13.57 4.92 -11.99
CA ILE A 202 -13.40 4.01 -13.14
C ILE A 202 -13.67 2.57 -12.66
N PRO A 203 -14.94 2.13 -12.64
CA PRO A 203 -15.28 0.76 -12.27
C PRO A 203 -14.60 -0.25 -13.18
N ARG A 204 -14.38 -1.46 -12.67
CA ARG A 204 -13.93 -2.62 -13.46
C ARG A 204 -14.92 -2.85 -14.60
N ALA A 205 -14.43 -2.87 -15.83
CA ALA A 205 -15.22 -3.30 -16.98
C ALA A 205 -15.69 -4.73 -16.73
N ILE A 206 -17.00 -4.96 -16.82
CA ILE A 206 -17.55 -6.31 -16.83
C ILE A 206 -17.42 -6.78 -18.28
N ASP A 207 -16.47 -7.67 -18.54
CA ASP A 207 -16.45 -8.38 -19.82
C ASP A 207 -17.70 -9.26 -19.85
N PHE A 208 -18.68 -8.87 -20.67
CA PHE A 208 -19.77 -9.74 -21.06
C PHE A 208 -19.19 -10.73 -22.07
N ASP A 209 -18.65 -11.84 -21.59
CA ASP A 209 -18.46 -13.02 -22.44
C ASP A 209 -19.87 -13.52 -22.82
N LEU A 210 -20.29 -13.17 -24.05
CA LEU A 210 -21.49 -13.64 -24.74
C LEU A 210 -21.28 -15.03 -25.34
#